data_AF-A0A667I1V2-F1
#
_entry.id   AF-A0A667I1V2-F1
#
_cell.length_a   1.000
_cell.length_b   1.000
_cell.length_c   1.000
_cell.angle_alpha   90.00
_cell.angle_beta   90.00
_cell.angle_gamma   90.00
#
_symmetry.space_group_name_H-M   'P 1'
#
loop_
_entity.id
_entity.type
_entity.pdbx_description
1 polymer ?
#
loop_
_entity_poly.entity_id
_entity_poly.type
_entity_poly.pdbx_seq_one_letter_code
_entity_poly.pdbx_strand_id
1 'polypeptide(L)'
;MAKEDLPSTSKDLQELQRKLSLLIESIQNNSKVVAFMKSPVGQYLDRHPFLALTMLVFVAVSAIPVGFFLLLVVLTSLAALVGVILLEGLVISVGGLSLLCVLCGLSFVSLVMSGTIMVSYVMVSSLVNYWFSPRLLTQQNSGGDCQLAMKSADLEGLYQE
;
A
#
# COMPACT_ATOMS: atom_id res chain seq x y z
N MET A 1 25.09 52.02 31.27
CA MET A 1 24.40 51.25 30.21
C MET A 1 25.10 51.53 28.90
N ALA A 2 25.71 50.48 28.33
CA ALA A 2 26.60 50.51 27.17
C ALA A 2 25.90 51.09 25.93
N LYS A 3 26.62 51.92 25.20
CA LYS A 3 26.16 52.66 24.02
C LYS A 3 27.07 52.30 22.86
N GLU A 4 27.11 51.01 22.54
CA GLU A 4 27.90 50.39 21.48
C GLU A 4 26.95 49.31 20.93
N ASP A 5 26.34 49.49 19.76
CA ASP A 5 26.73 48.76 18.56
C ASP A 5 25.91 49.26 17.34
N LEU A 6 26.23 50.44 16.82
CA LEU A 6 25.77 50.90 15.50
C LEU A 6 26.85 50.96 14.39
N PRO A 7 28.18 50.89 14.65
CA PRO A 7 29.17 50.99 13.57
C PRO A 7 29.38 49.68 12.80
N SER A 8 28.98 48.53 13.34
CA SER A 8 29.15 47.21 12.71
C SER A 8 28.24 47.01 11.50
N THR A 9 26.98 47.44 11.58
CA THR A 9 25.98 47.32 10.50
C THR A 9 26.34 48.17 9.28
N SER A 10 26.92 49.36 9.49
CA SER A 10 27.39 50.22 8.39
C SER A 10 28.57 49.62 7.62
N LYS A 11 29.48 48.94 8.34
CA LYS A 11 30.64 48.25 7.75
C LYS A 11 30.20 47.02 6.95
N ASP A 12 29.22 46.27 7.46
CA ASP A 12 28.68 45.09 6.79
C ASP A 12 27.90 45.45 5.51
N LEU A 13 27.09 46.52 5.55
CA LEU A 13 26.42 47.06 4.36
C LEU A 13 27.42 47.58 3.31
N GLN A 14 28.51 48.20 3.75
CA GLN A 14 29.56 48.69 2.86
C GLN A 14 30.33 47.53 2.21
N GLU A 15 30.56 46.44 2.94
CA GLU A 15 31.14 45.19 2.42
C GLU A 15 30.20 44.49 1.45
N LEU A 16 28.90 44.43 1.76
CA LEU A 16 27.85 43.92 0.87
C LEU A 16 27.75 44.75 -0.42
N GLN A 17 27.81 46.07 -0.34
CA GLN A 17 27.90 46.92 -1.52
C GLN A 17 29.16 46.62 -2.34
N ARG A 18 30.31 46.44 -1.69
CA ARG A 18 31.56 46.12 -2.37
C ARG A 18 31.48 44.77 -3.09
N LYS A 19 30.90 43.76 -2.44
CA LYS A 19 30.66 42.44 -3.01
C LYS A 19 29.63 42.47 -4.14
N LEU A 20 28.57 43.25 -4.01
CA LEU A 20 27.59 43.47 -5.08
C LEU A 20 28.22 44.15 -6.28
N SER A 21 29.04 45.20 -6.08
CA SER A 21 29.77 45.86 -7.17
C SER A 21 30.71 44.90 -7.89
N LEU A 22 31.46 44.08 -7.14
CA LEU A 22 32.32 43.04 -7.73
C LEU A 22 31.51 41.99 -8.50
N LEU A 23 30.33 41.62 -8.00
CA LEU A 23 29.44 40.67 -8.67
C LEU A 23 28.86 41.27 -9.95
N ILE A 24 28.44 42.53 -9.93
CA ILE A 24 27.93 43.28 -11.08
C ILE A 24 29.01 43.41 -12.16
N GLU A 25 30.24 43.73 -11.76
CA GLU A 25 31.38 43.85 -12.67
C GLU A 25 31.76 42.49 -13.28
N SER A 26 31.63 41.40 -12.51
CA SER A 26 31.80 40.02 -12.99
C SER A 26 30.68 39.57 -13.95
N ILE A 27 29.44 40.00 -13.71
CA ILE A 27 28.29 39.72 -14.58
C ILE A 27 28.40 40.51 -15.89
N GLN A 28 28.85 41.77 -15.86
CA GLN A 28 29.06 42.59 -17.06
C GLN A 28 30.25 42.11 -17.91
N ASN A 29 31.33 41.64 -17.29
CA ASN A 29 32.46 41.05 -18.01
C ASN A 29 32.17 39.63 -18.54
N ASN A 30 31.06 39.01 -18.15
CA ASN A 30 30.68 37.70 -18.65
C ASN A 30 30.22 37.77 -20.10
N SER A 31 30.93 37.06 -20.98
CA SER A 31 30.65 37.03 -22.43
C SER A 31 29.21 36.64 -22.77
N LYS A 32 28.56 35.81 -21.94
CA LYS A 32 27.15 35.43 -22.09
C LYS A 32 26.18 36.60 -21.92
N VAL A 33 26.42 37.49 -20.96
CA VAL A 33 25.53 38.63 -20.68
C VAL A 33 25.71 39.70 -21.76
N VAL A 34 26.95 39.94 -22.18
CA VAL A 34 27.28 40.82 -23.31
C VAL A 34 26.65 40.30 -24.61
N ALA A 35 26.66 38.99 -24.86
CA ALA A 35 26.01 38.38 -26.01
C ALA A 35 24.47 38.53 -25.96
N PHE A 36 23.87 38.46 -24.78
CA PHE A 36 22.43 38.70 -24.60
C PHE A 36 22.05 40.18 -24.83
N MET A 37 22.85 41.13 -24.35
CA MET A 37 22.67 42.56 -24.66
C MET A 37 22.85 42.87 -26.15
N LYS A 38 23.74 42.14 -26.84
CA LYS A 38 23.94 42.24 -28.29
C LYS A 38 22.88 41.51 -29.12
N SER A 39 22.01 40.72 -28.50
CA SER A 39 20.92 40.05 -29.19
C SER A 39 19.86 41.07 -29.65
N PRO A 40 19.08 40.77 -30.71
CA PRO A 40 18.02 41.66 -31.18
C PRO A 40 17.02 42.04 -30.08
N VAL A 41 16.82 41.20 -29.06
CA VAL A 41 15.97 41.48 -27.90
C VAL A 41 16.62 42.53 -26.97
N GLY A 42 17.93 42.42 -26.73
CA GLY A 42 18.71 43.37 -25.94
C GLY A 42 18.83 44.74 -26.63
N GLN A 43 19.06 44.75 -27.94
CA GLN A 43 19.12 45.97 -28.75
C GLN A 43 17.77 46.67 -28.88
N TYR A 44 16.66 45.92 -28.86
CA TYR A 44 15.30 46.47 -28.89
C TYR A 44 14.89 47.10 -27.56
N LEU A 45 15.33 46.51 -26.44
CA LEU A 45 15.16 47.09 -25.10
C LEU A 45 16.03 48.34 -24.89
N ASP A 46 17.28 48.32 -25.39
CA ASP A 46 18.22 49.44 -25.29
C ASP A 46 17.77 50.67 -26.12
N ARG A 47 17.17 50.42 -27.29
CA ARG A 47 16.69 51.47 -28.20
C ARG A 47 15.41 52.15 -27.73
N HIS A 48 14.63 51.51 -26.85
CA HIS A 48 13.41 52.06 -26.25
C HIS A 48 13.33 51.75 -24.74
N PRO A 49 14.00 52.54 -23.88
CA PRO A 49 14.07 52.29 -22.43
C PRO A 49 12.69 52.27 -21.76
N PHE A 50 11.71 53.01 -22.30
CA PHE A 50 10.34 53.02 -21.80
C PHE A 50 9.60 51.70 -22.02
N LEU A 51 9.89 51.02 -23.15
CA LEU A 51 9.26 49.76 -23.53
C LEU A 51 9.85 48.61 -22.71
N ALA A 52 11.16 48.64 -22.46
CA ALA A 52 11.84 47.76 -21.51
C ALA A 52 11.26 47.89 -20.09
N LEU A 53 11.11 49.13 -19.61
CA LEU A 53 10.55 49.40 -18.28
C LEU A 53 9.11 48.91 -18.17
N THR A 54 8.28 49.12 -19.20
CA THR A 54 6.88 48.69 -19.22
C THR A 54 6.77 47.17 -19.22
N MET A 55 7.58 46.46 -20.01
CA MET A 55 7.64 45.00 -20.01
C MET A 55 8.11 44.43 -18.66
N LEU A 56 9.12 45.05 -18.05
CA LEU A 56 9.63 44.64 -16.74
C LEU A 56 8.56 44.80 -15.65
N VAL A 57 7.89 45.95 -15.62
CA VAL A 57 6.79 46.21 -14.67
C VAL A 57 5.62 45.27 -14.95
N PHE A 58 5.29 45.02 -16.22
CA PHE A 58 4.23 44.07 -16.58
C PHE A 58 4.56 42.66 -16.09
N VAL A 59 5.77 42.16 -16.32
CA VAL A 59 6.22 40.85 -15.83
C VAL A 59 6.24 40.82 -14.30
N ALA A 60 6.73 41.87 -13.64
CA ALA A 60 6.76 41.93 -12.18
C ALA A 60 5.33 41.93 -11.57
N VAL A 61 4.43 42.70 -12.17
CA VAL A 61 3.03 42.81 -11.74
C VAL A 61 2.22 41.56 -12.10
N SER A 62 2.52 40.90 -13.23
CA SER A 62 1.84 39.67 -13.65
C SER A 62 2.40 38.42 -12.98
N ALA A 63 3.67 38.41 -12.57
CA ALA A 63 4.31 37.26 -11.93
C ALA A 63 3.61 36.87 -10.62
N ILE A 64 3.12 37.86 -9.86
CA ILE A 64 2.40 37.64 -8.60
C ILE A 64 1.08 36.87 -8.83
N PRO A 65 0.12 37.36 -9.64
CA PRO A 65 -1.13 36.64 -9.89
C PRO A 65 -0.92 35.33 -10.65
N VAL A 66 0.01 35.27 -11.62
CA VAL A 66 0.30 34.04 -12.37
C VAL A 66 0.96 32.99 -11.48
N GLY A 67 1.92 33.40 -10.65
CA GLY A 67 2.59 32.51 -9.70
C GLY A 67 1.61 31.96 -8.66
N PHE A 68 0.75 32.83 -8.11
CA PHE A 68 -0.29 32.40 -7.18
C PHE A 68 -1.29 31.42 -7.82
N PHE A 69 -1.70 31.68 -9.06
CA PHE A 69 -2.57 30.77 -9.81
C PHE A 69 -1.92 29.40 -10.03
N LEU A 70 -0.67 29.36 -10.50
CA LEU A 70 0.06 28.11 -10.69
C LEU A 70 0.24 27.35 -9.37
N LEU A 71 0.53 28.05 -8.29
CA LEU A 71 0.68 27.44 -6.97
C LEU A 71 -0.64 26.82 -6.49
N LEU A 72 -1.78 27.52 -6.65
CA LEU A 72 -3.09 26.96 -6.34
C LEU A 72 -3.43 25.76 -7.20
N VAL A 73 -3.12 25.79 -8.50
CA VAL A 73 -3.34 24.65 -9.41
C VAL A 73 -2.54 23.43 -8.96
N VAL A 74 -1.26 23.60 -8.61
CA VAL A 74 -0.40 22.52 -8.12
C VAL A 74 -0.88 22.00 -6.76
N LEU A 75 -1.25 22.87 -5.84
CA LEU A 75 -1.79 22.45 -4.55
C LEU A 75 -3.12 21.69 -4.71
N THR A 76 -3.99 22.17 -5.60
CA THR A 76 -5.29 21.54 -5.87
C THR A 76 -5.11 20.19 -6.56
N SER A 77 -4.19 20.07 -7.51
CA SER A 77 -3.90 18.80 -8.18
C SER A 77 -3.29 17.79 -7.22
N LEU A 78 -2.37 18.22 -6.34
CA LEU A 78 -1.80 17.36 -5.30
C LEU A 78 -2.86 16.92 -4.30
N ALA A 79 -3.73 17.83 -3.86
CA ALA A 79 -4.85 17.52 -2.98
C ALA A 79 -5.83 16.53 -3.66
N ALA A 80 -6.12 16.71 -4.94
CA ALA A 80 -6.95 15.79 -5.71
C ALA A 80 -6.32 14.40 -5.85
N LEU A 81 -5.01 14.31 -6.13
CA LEU A 81 -4.26 13.05 -6.19
C LEU A 81 -4.31 12.31 -4.85
N VAL A 82 -4.00 13.00 -3.76
CA VAL A 82 -4.10 12.43 -2.40
C VAL A 82 -5.55 12.00 -2.11
N GLY A 83 -6.54 12.82 -2.46
CA GLY A 83 -7.95 12.52 -2.30
C GLY A 83 -8.37 11.24 -3.03
N VAL A 84 -7.94 11.05 -4.28
CA VAL A 84 -8.22 9.83 -5.06
C VAL A 84 -7.56 8.61 -4.42
N ILE A 85 -6.29 8.71 -4.01
CA ILE A 85 -5.57 7.61 -3.35
C ILE A 85 -6.28 7.19 -2.06
N LEU A 86 -6.72 8.17 -1.24
CA LEU A 86 -7.46 7.88 0.00
C LEU A 86 -8.83 7.26 -0.29
N LEU A 87 -9.56 7.75 -1.30
CA LEU A 87 -10.87 7.22 -1.68
C LEU A 87 -10.74 5.78 -2.22
N GLU A 88 -9.79 5.54 -3.11
CA GLU A 88 -9.51 4.21 -3.65
C GLU A 88 -9.10 3.25 -2.53
N GLY A 89 -8.18 3.68 -1.65
CA GLY A 89 -7.78 2.91 -0.48
C GLY A 89 -8.95 2.59 0.46
N LEU A 90 -9.85 3.54 0.69
CA LEU A 90 -11.06 3.32 1.48
C LEU A 90 -11.99 2.31 0.81
N VAL A 91 -12.26 2.45 -0.48
CA VAL A 91 -13.14 1.54 -1.24
C VAL A 91 -12.57 0.13 -1.25
N ILE A 92 -11.26 -0.03 -1.48
CA ILE A 92 -10.58 -1.32 -1.43
C ILE A 92 -10.62 -1.89 -0.01
N SER A 93 -10.41 -1.07 1.02
CA SER A 93 -10.46 -1.52 2.41
C SER A 93 -11.86 -2.00 2.82
N VAL A 94 -12.89 -1.21 2.52
CA VAL A 94 -14.30 -1.58 2.82
C VAL A 94 -14.71 -2.80 2.01
N GLY A 95 -14.38 -2.84 0.71
CA GLY A 95 -14.64 -3.99 -0.15
C GLY A 95 -13.91 -5.24 0.35
N GLY A 96 -12.63 -5.11 0.68
CA GLY A 96 -11.79 -6.18 1.23
C GLY A 96 -12.30 -6.72 2.55
N LEU A 97 -12.66 -5.85 3.49
CA LEU A 97 -13.26 -6.24 4.77
C LEU A 97 -14.60 -6.95 4.57
N SER A 98 -15.42 -6.48 3.64
CA SER A 98 -16.70 -7.11 3.30
C SER A 98 -16.49 -8.51 2.71
N LEU A 99 -15.54 -8.66 1.78
CA LEU A 99 -15.17 -9.95 1.20
C LEU A 99 -14.59 -10.91 2.24
N LEU A 100 -13.66 -10.44 3.09
CA LEU A 100 -13.12 -11.21 4.19
C LEU A 100 -14.22 -11.66 5.14
N CYS A 101 -15.18 -10.78 5.47
CA CYS A 101 -16.32 -11.10 6.30
C CYS A 101 -17.18 -12.22 5.67
N VAL A 102 -17.54 -12.10 4.39
CA VAL A 102 -18.31 -13.11 3.68
C VAL A 102 -17.55 -14.43 3.60
N LEU A 103 -16.27 -14.41 3.23
CA LEU A 103 -15.43 -15.61 3.17
C LEU A 103 -15.30 -16.29 4.54
N CYS A 104 -15.11 -15.52 5.62
CA CYS A 104 -15.10 -16.04 6.99
C CYS A 104 -16.45 -16.68 7.35
N GLY A 105 -17.57 -15.99 7.07
CA GLY A 105 -18.91 -16.49 7.34
C GLY A 105 -19.18 -17.81 6.60
N LEU A 106 -18.82 -17.88 5.31
CA LEU A 106 -18.94 -19.10 4.52
C LEU A 106 -18.03 -20.22 5.05
N SER A 107 -16.81 -19.89 5.46
CA SER A 107 -15.88 -20.87 6.06
C SER A 107 -16.44 -21.45 7.35
N PHE A 108 -17.00 -20.60 8.22
CA PHE A 108 -17.61 -21.01 9.47
C PHE A 108 -18.84 -21.91 9.22
N VAL A 109 -19.75 -21.48 8.34
CA VAL A 109 -20.93 -22.27 7.96
C VAL A 109 -20.50 -23.62 7.37
N SER A 110 -19.49 -23.63 6.49
CA SER A 110 -18.95 -24.84 5.92
C SER A 110 -18.36 -25.78 6.99
N LEU A 111 -17.67 -25.23 8.00
CA LEU A 111 -17.09 -26.00 9.08
C LEU A 111 -18.18 -26.60 9.98
N VAL A 112 -19.24 -25.85 10.28
CA VAL A 112 -20.41 -26.34 11.00
C VAL A 112 -21.13 -27.45 10.21
N MET A 113 -21.37 -27.25 8.92
CA MET A 113 -21.99 -28.25 8.06
C MET A 113 -21.13 -29.52 7.95
N SER A 114 -19.82 -29.38 7.73
CA SER A 114 -18.90 -30.51 7.67
C SER A 114 -18.83 -31.25 9.02
N GLY A 115 -18.75 -30.51 10.13
CA GLY A 115 -18.73 -31.08 11.48
C GLY A 115 -20.03 -31.81 11.82
N THR A 116 -21.19 -31.24 11.50
CA THR A 116 -22.48 -31.91 11.71
C THR A 116 -22.61 -33.17 10.87
N ILE A 117 -22.21 -33.14 9.59
CA ILE A 117 -22.19 -34.33 8.73
C ILE A 117 -21.26 -35.39 9.33
N MET A 118 -20.06 -35.03 9.78
CA MET A 118 -19.10 -35.96 10.37
C MET A 118 -19.60 -36.58 11.68
N VAL A 119 -20.13 -35.77 12.61
CA VAL A 119 -20.73 -36.28 13.85
C VAL A 119 -21.92 -37.17 13.57
N SER A 120 -22.79 -36.78 12.63
CA SER A 120 -23.93 -37.61 12.23
C SER A 120 -23.49 -38.93 11.60
N TYR A 121 -22.47 -38.92 10.73
CA TYR A 121 -21.88 -40.12 10.14
C TYR A 121 -21.30 -41.05 11.21
N VAL A 122 -20.54 -40.51 12.17
CA VAL A 122 -19.98 -41.30 13.27
C VAL A 122 -21.07 -41.88 14.17
N MET A 123 -22.10 -41.08 14.52
CA MET A 123 -23.22 -41.54 15.34
C MET A 123 -24.02 -42.63 14.65
N VAL A 124 -24.37 -42.45 13.36
CA VAL A 124 -25.07 -43.47 12.58
C VAL A 124 -24.21 -44.72 12.42
N SER A 125 -22.91 -44.58 12.12
CA SER A 125 -21.99 -45.72 12.01
C SER A 125 -21.88 -46.47 13.34
N SER A 126 -21.83 -45.76 14.46
CA SER A 126 -21.81 -46.35 15.80
C SER A 126 -23.11 -47.08 16.11
N LEU A 127 -24.27 -46.50 15.76
CA LEU A 127 -25.58 -47.10 15.96
C LEU A 127 -25.77 -48.36 15.11
N VAL A 128 -25.37 -48.30 13.84
CA VAL A 128 -25.37 -49.46 12.92
C VAL A 128 -24.43 -50.54 13.44
N ASN A 129 -23.23 -50.19 13.91
CA ASN A 129 -22.29 -51.15 14.47
C ASN A 129 -22.84 -51.80 15.75
N TYR A 130 -23.55 -51.04 16.61
CA TYR A 130 -24.20 -51.58 17.80
C TYR A 130 -25.43 -52.44 17.47
N TRP A 131 -26.14 -52.15 16.38
CA TRP A 131 -27.30 -52.93 15.92
C TRP A 131 -26.89 -54.21 15.16
N PHE A 132 -25.77 -54.18 14.45
CA PHE A 132 -25.20 -55.34 13.75
C PHE A 132 -24.28 -56.20 14.64
N SER A 133 -23.65 -55.63 15.67
CA SER A 133 -22.85 -56.38 16.66
C SER A 133 -23.59 -57.54 17.35
N PRO A 134 -24.86 -57.42 17.80
CA PRO A 134 -25.58 -58.56 18.38
C PRO A 134 -25.86 -59.66 17.34
N ARG A 135 -25.86 -59.36 16.03
CA ARG A 135 -26.01 -60.39 14.98
C ARG A 135 -24.71 -61.12 14.65
N LEU A 136 -23.54 -60.49 14.83
CA LEU A 136 -22.25 -61.12 14.51
C LEU A 136 -21.72 -62.00 15.66
N LEU A 137 -22.01 -61.64 16.91
CA LEU A 137 -21.59 -62.41 18.10
C LEU A 137 -22.34 -63.76 18.22
N THR A 138 -23.58 -63.85 17.70
CA THR A 138 -24.28 -65.13 17.54
C THR A 138 -23.66 -66.03 16.45
N GLN A 139 -23.03 -65.46 15.42
CA GLN A 139 -22.44 -66.26 14.35
C GLN A 139 -21.02 -66.75 14.68
N GLN A 140 -20.25 -65.99 15.46
CA GLN A 140 -18.91 -66.41 15.90
C GLN A 140 -18.95 -67.51 16.99
N ASN A 141 -19.98 -67.53 17.85
CA ASN A 141 -20.15 -68.60 18.85
C ASN A 141 -20.58 -69.95 18.23
N SER A 142 -21.16 -69.95 17.02
CA SER A 142 -21.44 -71.19 16.28
C SER A 142 -20.22 -71.71 15.49
N GLY A 143 -19.18 -70.89 15.31
CA GLY A 143 -18.00 -71.25 14.51
C GLY A 143 -16.84 -71.83 15.31
N GLY A 144 -16.76 -71.56 16.61
CA GLY A 144 -15.72 -72.09 17.51
C GLY A 144 -15.96 -73.56 17.90
N ASP A 145 -17.22 -73.92 18.16
CA ASP A 145 -17.57 -75.27 18.63
C ASP A 145 -17.55 -76.33 17.52
N CYS A 146 -17.83 -75.94 16.26
CA CYS A 146 -17.71 -76.86 15.12
C CYS A 146 -16.25 -77.22 14.78
N GLN A 147 -15.29 -76.33 15.07
CA GLN A 147 -13.87 -76.62 14.81
C GLN A 147 -13.24 -77.53 15.87
N LEU A 148 -13.70 -77.43 17.12
CA LEU A 148 -13.24 -78.30 18.22
C LEU A 148 -13.77 -79.73 18.07
N ALA A 149 -14.99 -79.92 17.59
CA ALA A 149 -15.57 -81.23 17.27
C ALA A 149 -14.88 -81.92 16.08
N MET A 150 -14.43 -81.16 15.08
CA MET A 150 -13.72 -81.74 13.93
C MET A 150 -12.31 -82.22 14.31
N LYS A 151 -11.65 -81.56 15.27
CA LYS A 151 -10.32 -81.97 15.75
C LYS A 151 -10.35 -83.17 16.70
N SER A 152 -11.46 -83.41 17.42
CA SER A 152 -11.59 -84.61 18.26
C SER A 152 -11.88 -85.86 17.43
N ALA A 153 -12.72 -85.76 16.39
CA ALA A 153 -13.07 -86.89 15.53
C ALA A 153 -11.88 -87.39 14.66
N ASP A 154 -10.97 -86.49 14.27
CA ASP A 154 -9.75 -86.85 13.51
C ASP A 154 -8.75 -87.63 14.37
N LEU A 155 -8.72 -87.37 15.69
CA LEU A 155 -7.80 -88.03 16.62
C LEU A 155 -8.32 -89.41 17.07
N GLU A 156 -9.64 -89.63 17.07
CA GLU A 156 -10.26 -90.93 17.38
C GLU A 156 -10.15 -91.94 16.21
N GLY A 157 -10.01 -91.48 14.96
CA GLY A 157 -9.83 -92.35 13.79
C GLY A 157 -8.43 -92.93 13.62
N LEU A 158 -7.42 -92.35 14.29
CA LEU A 158 -6.00 -92.72 14.13
C LEU A 158 -5.52 -93.82 15.10
N TYR A 159 -6.39 -94.30 15.99
CA TYR A 159 -6.09 -95.37 16.96
C TYR A 159 -6.80 -96.70 16.65
N GLN A 160 -7.44 -96.81 15.47
CA GLN A 160 -8.21 -98.00 15.09
C GLN A 160 -7.84 -98.58 13.70
N GLU A 161 -6.55 -98.65 13.39
CA GLU A 161 -5.99 -99.57 12.38
C GLU A 161 -4.95 -100.51 13.00
#